data_AF-A0A3M0JZF5-F1
#
_entry.id   AF-A0A3M0JZF5-F1
#
_cell.length_a   1.000
_cell.length_b   1.000
_cell.length_c   1.000
_cell.angle_alpha   90.00
_cell.angle_beta   90.00
_cell.angle_gamma   90.00
#
_symmetry.space_group_name_H-M   'P 1'
#
loop_
_entity.id
_entity.type
_entity.pdbx_description
1 polymer ?
#
loop_
_entity_poly.entity_id
_entity_poly.type
_entity_poly.pdbx_seq_one_letter_code
_entity_poly.pdbx_strand_id
1 'polypeptide(L)'
;MAVAEIVFSDDINTRNPDLVPCTPVMWRKLVRLEPQEYSSALAIMKRDETEETVLDMAKKLRTYADAVHSPTHARIAALETRIKKLEDKIEENHKELKQDILQISAVQVKSSGTTRKRSLDRERKASHELSCGPSCVIVEKT
;
A
#
# COMPACT_ATOMS: atom_id res chain seq x y z
N MET A 1 4.35 -23.34 -16.47
CA MET A 1 4.49 -23.92 -17.83
C MET A 1 5.51 -23.06 -18.56
N ALA A 2 6.69 -23.62 -18.82
CA ALA A 2 7.81 -22.86 -19.37
C ALA A 2 7.59 -22.64 -20.87
N VAL A 3 7.91 -21.44 -21.39
CA VAL A 3 7.80 -21.10 -22.83
C VAL A 3 8.43 -22.17 -23.73
N ALA A 4 9.47 -22.85 -23.24
CA ALA A 4 10.14 -23.95 -23.92
C ALA A 4 9.25 -25.17 -24.21
N GLU A 5 8.30 -25.52 -23.34
CA GLU A 5 7.44 -26.70 -23.54
C GLU A 5 6.40 -26.48 -24.64
N ILE A 6 5.94 -25.24 -24.81
CA ILE A 6 4.83 -24.88 -25.71
C ILE A 6 5.32 -24.62 -27.14
N VAL A 7 6.56 -24.13 -27.27
CA VAL A 7 7.13 -23.68 -28.54
C VAL A 7 7.86 -24.81 -29.27
N PHE A 8 8.53 -25.72 -28.54
CA PHE A 8 9.50 -26.68 -29.09
C PHE A 8 9.01 -28.13 -29.14
N SER A 9 7.71 -28.37 -29.00
CA SER A 9 7.14 -29.71 -28.74
C SER A 9 7.54 -30.80 -29.75
N ASP A 10 8.12 -30.46 -30.91
CA ASP A 10 8.45 -31.42 -31.98
C ASP A 10 9.96 -31.59 -32.28
N ASP A 11 10.91 -30.83 -31.69
CA ASP A 11 12.35 -30.99 -32.00
C ASP A 11 13.30 -30.58 -30.85
N ILE A 12 13.29 -31.35 -29.75
CA ILE A 12 14.16 -31.14 -28.58
C ILE A 12 15.45 -32.00 -28.68
N ASN A 13 15.85 -32.41 -29.89
CA ASN A 13 16.99 -33.31 -30.09
C ASN A 13 18.33 -32.63 -29.79
N THR A 14 18.90 -32.85 -28.60
CA THR A 14 20.32 -32.62 -28.20
C THR A 14 20.93 -31.22 -28.38
N ARG A 15 20.26 -30.29 -29.06
CA ARG A 15 20.77 -28.96 -29.37
C ARG A 15 20.31 -27.97 -28.31
N ASN A 16 21.16 -27.00 -27.97
CA ASN A 16 20.82 -25.95 -27.02
C ASN A 16 19.57 -25.19 -27.52
N PRO A 17 18.44 -25.21 -26.78
CA PRO A 17 17.19 -24.58 -27.20
C PRO A 17 17.30 -23.07 -27.37
N ASP A 18 18.25 -22.43 -26.68
CA ASP A 18 18.50 -20.99 -26.75
C ASP A 18 19.03 -20.54 -28.12
N LEU A 19 19.70 -21.44 -28.86
CA LEU A 19 20.33 -21.15 -30.14
C LEU A 19 19.47 -21.52 -31.34
N VAL A 20 18.25 -22.02 -31.10
CA VAL A 20 17.33 -22.41 -32.17
C VAL A 20 16.75 -21.13 -32.81
N PRO A 21 16.86 -20.97 -34.14
CA PRO A 21 16.22 -19.87 -34.84
C PRO A 21 14.69 -19.92 -34.68
N CYS A 22 14.08 -18.76 -34.45
CA CYS A 22 12.64 -18.67 -34.27
C CYS A 22 11.89 -18.84 -35.60
N THR A 23 11.23 -19.98 -35.79
CA THR A 23 10.45 -20.22 -37.01
C THR A 23 9.14 -19.40 -37.05
N PRO A 24 8.59 -19.09 -38.24
CA PRO A 24 7.28 -18.42 -38.35
C PRO A 24 6.12 -19.16 -37.67
N VAL A 25 6.25 -20.47 -37.42
CA VAL A 25 5.27 -21.26 -36.66
C VAL A 25 5.38 -20.99 -35.17
N MET A 26 6.60 -20.95 -34.63
CA MET A 26 6.87 -20.57 -33.23
C MET A 26 6.34 -19.17 -32.93
N TRP A 27 6.53 -18.22 -33.85
CA TRP A 27 5.99 -16.86 -33.75
C TRP A 27 4.47 -16.82 -33.64
N ARG A 28 3.76 -17.59 -34.46
CA ARG A 28 2.29 -17.66 -34.40
C ARG A 28 1.80 -18.26 -33.09
N LYS A 29 2.54 -19.22 -32.52
CA LYS A 29 2.23 -19.77 -31.20
C LYS A 29 2.45 -18.69 -30.12
N LEU A 30 3.58 -18.01 -30.13
CA LEU A 30 3.89 -16.94 -29.16
C LEU A 30 2.83 -15.82 -29.16
N VAL A 31 2.45 -15.33 -30.34
CA VAL A 31 1.41 -14.30 -30.50
C VAL A 31 0.04 -14.74 -29.95
N ARG A 32 -0.24 -16.04 -29.92
CA ARG A 32 -1.50 -16.60 -29.39
C ARG A 32 -1.45 -16.92 -27.90
N LEU A 33 -0.26 -16.95 -27.29
CA LEU A 33 -0.05 -17.40 -25.91
C LEU A 33 0.03 -16.24 -24.90
N GLU A 34 0.26 -15.00 -25.34
CA GLU A 34 0.36 -13.86 -24.41
C GLU A 34 -0.97 -13.12 -24.19
N PRO A 35 -1.14 -12.48 -23.00
CA PRO A 35 -2.30 -11.65 -22.70
C PRO A 35 -2.56 -10.60 -23.80
N GLN A 36 -3.84 -10.27 -24.04
CA GLN A 36 -4.28 -9.38 -25.14
C GLN A 36 -3.48 -8.06 -25.24
N GLU A 37 -2.98 -7.57 -24.10
CA GLU A 37 -2.19 -6.35 -23.92
C GLU A 37 -0.82 -6.38 -24.63
N TYR A 38 -0.29 -7.56 -24.93
CA TYR A 38 1.02 -7.76 -25.57
C TYR A 38 0.92 -7.92 -27.10
N SER A 39 -0.29 -8.08 -27.63
CA SER A 39 -0.54 -8.37 -29.06
C SER A 39 0.00 -7.29 -30.01
N SER A 40 -0.05 -6.01 -29.61
CA SER A 40 0.49 -4.89 -30.39
C SER A 40 2.02 -4.81 -30.31
N ALA A 41 2.62 -5.10 -29.15
CA ALA A 41 4.07 -5.11 -28.96
C ALA A 41 4.74 -6.25 -29.74
N LEU A 42 4.16 -7.45 -29.68
CA LEU A 42 4.59 -8.61 -30.46
C LEU A 42 4.50 -8.37 -31.98
N ALA A 43 3.47 -7.65 -32.44
CA ALA A 43 3.34 -7.27 -33.84
C ALA A 43 4.44 -6.31 -34.31
N ILE A 44 4.94 -5.44 -33.41
CA ILE A 44 6.08 -4.55 -33.68
C ILE A 44 7.39 -5.35 -33.66
N MET A 45 7.58 -6.25 -32.70
CA MET A 45 8.77 -7.11 -32.60
C MET A 45 8.95 -8.03 -33.82
N LYS A 46 7.85 -8.47 -34.43
CA LYS A 46 7.88 -9.30 -35.65
C LYS A 46 8.50 -8.60 -36.87
N ARG A 47 8.58 -7.26 -36.90
CA ARG A 47 9.15 -6.52 -38.04
C ARG A 47 10.67 -6.61 -38.16
N ASP A 48 11.37 -7.01 -37.11
CA ASP A 48 12.80 -7.34 -37.20
C ASP A 48 12.94 -8.76 -37.78
N GLU A 49 12.86 -8.87 -39.11
CA GLU A 49 12.96 -10.13 -39.88
C GLU A 49 14.40 -10.71 -39.92
N THR A 50 15.20 -10.47 -38.88
CA THR A 50 16.48 -11.16 -38.71
C THR A 50 16.24 -12.58 -38.16
N GLU A 51 17.10 -13.53 -38.51
CA GLU A 51 17.11 -14.90 -37.95
C GLU A 51 17.46 -14.85 -36.45
N GLU A 52 16.51 -14.42 -35.63
CA GLU A 52 16.68 -14.28 -34.18
C GLU A 52 16.53 -15.63 -33.49
N THR A 53 17.42 -15.90 -32.54
CA THR A 53 17.34 -17.12 -31.74
C THR A 53 16.27 -16.99 -30.66
N VAL A 54 15.87 -18.11 -30.07
CA VAL A 54 14.92 -18.11 -28.94
C VAL A 54 15.43 -17.28 -27.77
N LEU A 55 16.74 -17.28 -27.53
CA LEU A 55 17.34 -16.46 -26.48
C LEU A 55 17.19 -14.97 -26.75
N ASP A 56 17.40 -14.54 -28.00
CA ASP A 56 17.25 -13.13 -28.38
C ASP A 56 15.80 -12.68 -28.19
N MET A 57 14.86 -13.55 -28.53
CA MET A 57 13.44 -13.32 -28.30
C MET A 57 13.06 -13.26 -26.83
N ALA A 58 13.56 -14.18 -26.01
CA ALA A 58 13.33 -14.18 -24.58
C ALA A 58 13.89 -12.91 -23.92
N LYS A 59 15.04 -12.41 -24.39
CA LYS A 59 15.62 -11.14 -23.92
C LYS A 59 14.72 -9.96 -24.28
N LYS A 60 14.26 -9.85 -25.53
CA LYS A 60 13.36 -8.75 -25.96
C LYS A 60 12.06 -8.74 -25.16
N LEU A 61 11.42 -9.91 -24.98
CA LEU A 61 10.21 -10.03 -24.18
C LEU A 61 10.43 -9.64 -22.73
N ARG A 62 11.56 -10.05 -22.13
CA ARG A 62 11.93 -9.65 -20.77
C ARG A 62 12.11 -8.14 -20.67
N THR A 63 12.85 -7.52 -21.58
CA THR A 63 13.02 -6.06 -21.61
C THR A 63 11.69 -5.33 -21.76
N TYR A 64 10.77 -5.83 -22.58
CA TYR A 64 9.44 -5.26 -22.72
C TYR A 64 8.63 -5.38 -21.42
N ALA A 65 8.57 -6.58 -20.83
CA ALA A 65 7.90 -6.81 -19.57
C ALA A 65 8.48 -5.90 -18.48
N ASP A 66 9.80 -5.78 -18.39
CA ASP A 66 10.47 -4.88 -17.47
C ASP A 66 10.08 -3.43 -17.76
N ALA A 67 10.06 -2.98 -19.02
CA ALA A 67 9.69 -1.61 -19.36
C ALA A 67 8.23 -1.26 -18.98
N VAL A 68 7.31 -2.20 -19.17
CA VAL A 68 5.88 -2.03 -18.82
C VAL A 68 5.66 -2.09 -17.30
N HIS A 69 6.31 -3.02 -16.61
CA HIS A 69 6.07 -3.27 -15.19
C HIS A 69 6.96 -2.45 -14.25
N SER A 70 8.14 -2.01 -14.69
CA SER A 70 9.07 -1.24 -13.86
C SER A 70 8.47 0.05 -13.29
N PRO A 71 7.72 0.88 -14.06
CA PRO A 71 7.06 2.05 -13.50
C PRO A 71 6.06 1.69 -12.40
N THR A 72 5.33 0.59 -12.56
CA THR A 72 4.39 0.09 -11.54
C THR A 72 5.12 -0.37 -10.29
N HIS A 73 6.20 -1.15 -10.42
CA HIS A 73 7.03 -1.56 -9.29
C HIS A 73 7.64 -0.36 -8.55
N ALA A 74 8.12 0.65 -9.29
CA ALA A 74 8.65 1.88 -8.69
C ALA A 74 7.57 2.64 -7.90
N ARG A 75 6.35 2.70 -8.42
CA ARG A 75 5.20 3.31 -7.71
C ARG A 75 4.84 2.54 -6.44
N ILE A 76 4.84 1.20 -6.49
CA ILE A 76 4.60 0.36 -5.32
C ILE A 76 5.67 0.61 -4.24
N ALA A 77 6.95 0.56 -4.60
CA ALA A 77 8.06 0.81 -3.66
C ALA A 77 8.01 2.21 -3.03
N ALA A 78 7.63 3.23 -3.82
CA ALA A 78 7.43 4.59 -3.30
C ALA A 78 6.28 4.67 -2.30
N LEU A 79 5.18 3.94 -2.53
CA LEU A 79 4.06 3.86 -1.60
C LEU A 79 4.43 3.11 -0.31
N GLU A 80 5.14 1.99 -0.42
CA GLU A 80 5.64 1.23 0.74
C GLU A 80 6.51 2.10 1.66
N THR A 81 7.42 2.88 1.06
CA THR A 81 8.27 3.83 1.80
C THR A 81 7.45 4.89 2.53
N ARG A 82 6.40 5.42 1.87
CA ARG A 82 5.52 6.43 2.48
C ARG A 82 4.72 5.84 3.63
N ILE A 83 4.20 4.62 3.49
CA ILE A 83 3.45 3.92 4.53
C ILE A 83 4.33 3.68 5.75
N LYS A 84 5.55 3.19 5.55
CA LYS A 84 6.50 3.01 6.66
C LYS A 84 6.77 4.31 7.44
N LYS A 85 6.97 5.43 6.72
CA LYS A 85 7.12 6.75 7.36
C LYS A 85 5.86 7.19 8.13
N LEU A 86 4.68 6.83 7.65
CA LEU A 86 3.42 7.08 8.35
C LEU A 86 3.31 6.24 9.63
N GLU A 87 3.69 4.97 9.57
CA GLU A 87 3.73 4.06 10.73
C GLU A 87 4.68 4.58 11.82
N ASP A 88 5.90 4.98 11.45
CA ASP A 88 6.87 5.55 12.39
C ASP A 88 6.33 6.81 13.10
N LYS A 89 5.65 7.69 12.35
CA LYS A 89 5.03 8.90 12.92
C LYS A 89 3.86 8.59 13.84
N ILE A 90 3.06 7.57 13.52
CA ILE A 90 1.94 7.16 14.38
C ILE A 90 2.48 6.61 15.70
N GLU A 91 3.55 5.81 15.65
CA GLU A 91 4.22 5.27 16.82
C GLU A 91 4.83 6.37 17.71
N GLU A 92 5.46 7.38 17.11
CA GLU A 92 5.99 8.55 17.82
C GLU A 92 4.87 9.35 18.50
N ASN A 93 3.83 9.73 17.75
CA ASN A 93 2.66 10.43 18.29
C ASN A 93 1.98 9.64 19.43
N HIS A 94 1.94 8.30 19.33
CA HIS A 94 1.37 7.46 20.38
C HIS A 94 2.18 7.56 21.68
N LYS A 95 3.52 7.60 21.59
CA LYS A 95 4.40 7.77 22.76
C LYS A 95 4.25 9.16 23.38
N GLU A 96 4.23 10.21 22.56
CA GLU A 96 4.03 11.59 23.03
C GLU A 96 2.68 11.75 23.73
N LEU A 97 1.59 11.29 23.09
CA LEU A 97 0.25 11.35 23.66
C LEU A 97 0.15 10.62 25.01
N LYS A 98 0.79 9.44 25.11
CA LYS A 98 0.86 8.70 26.38
C LYS A 98 1.57 9.50 27.46
N GLN A 99 2.66 10.18 27.13
CA GLN A 99 3.41 11.02 28.08
C GLN A 99 2.60 12.24 28.52
N ASP A 100 1.90 12.92 27.59
CA ASP A 100 1.07 14.08 27.89
C ASP A 100 -0.10 13.73 28.81
N ILE A 101 -0.77 12.59 28.56
CA ILE A 101 -1.85 12.10 29.42
C ILE A 101 -1.36 11.83 30.85
N LEU A 102 -0.17 11.25 31.01
CA LEU A 102 0.44 11.03 32.33
C LEU A 102 0.73 12.34 33.06
N GLN A 103 1.25 13.36 32.36
CA GLN A 103 1.51 14.68 32.95
C GLN A 103 0.21 15.37 33.39
N ILE A 104 -0.83 15.36 32.55
CA ILE A 104 -2.14 15.94 32.88
C ILE A 104 -2.72 15.28 34.12
N SER A 105 -2.67 13.93 34.18
CA SER A 105 -3.17 13.16 35.32
C SER A 105 -2.43 13.53 36.61
N ALA A 106 -1.11 13.70 36.55
CA ALA A 106 -0.29 14.11 37.69
C ALA A 106 -0.62 15.53 38.19
N VAL A 107 -0.91 16.47 37.28
CA VAL A 107 -1.32 17.85 37.63
C VAL A 107 -2.69 17.85 38.30
N GLN A 108 -3.64 17.05 37.80
CA GLN A 108 -4.99 16.97 38.34
C GLN A 108 -5.04 16.39 39.77
N VAL A 109 -4.14 15.46 40.11
CA VAL A 109 -3.98 14.96 41.49
C VAL A 109 -3.44 16.04 42.44
N LYS A 110 -2.48 16.86 41.99
CA LYS A 110 -1.91 17.94 42.81
C LYS A 110 -2.90 19.08 43.06
N SER A 111 -3.72 19.43 42.08
CA SER A 111 -4.75 20.48 42.23
C SER A 111 -5.96 20.03 43.05
N SER A 112 -6.29 18.74 43.03
CA SER A 112 -7.29 18.11 43.91
C SER A 112 -6.88 18.15 45.40
N GLY A 113 -5.57 18.12 45.69
CA GLY A 113 -5.04 18.20 47.05
C GLY A 113 -5.12 19.58 47.72
N THR A 114 -5.30 20.67 46.97
CA THR A 114 -5.31 22.04 47.51
C THR A 114 -6.70 22.61 47.79
N THR A 115 -7.78 21.92 47.43
CA THR A 115 -9.17 22.33 47.79
C THR A 115 -9.71 21.47 48.93
N ARG A 116 -8.93 21.29 50.01
CA ARG A 116 -9.43 20.70 51.25
C ARG A 116 -9.25 21.64 52.43
N LYS A 117 -10.41 22.14 52.89
CA LYS A 117 -10.72 22.80 54.17
C LYS A 117 -10.30 24.27 54.35
N ARG A 118 -11.22 25.18 54.00
CA ARG A 118 -11.70 26.17 54.99
C ARG A 118 -13.15 25.86 55.32
N SER A 119 -13.34 25.22 56.47
CA SER A 119 -14.60 25.22 57.21
C SER A 119 -14.95 26.67 57.55
N LEU A 120 -16.07 27.17 57.04
CA LEU A 120 -16.77 28.28 57.66
C LEU A 120 -18.14 27.77 58.09
N ASP A 121 -18.13 27.27 59.32
CA ASP A 121 -19.31 27.15 60.15
C ASP A 121 -19.86 28.56 60.39
N ARG A 122 -20.90 28.94 59.63
CA ARG A 122 -21.80 30.01 60.05
C ARG A 122 -23.15 29.87 59.36
N GLU A 123 -24.06 29.26 60.10
CA GLU A 123 -25.50 29.42 60.01
C GLU A 123 -25.89 30.88 59.69
N ARG A 124 -26.62 31.11 58.60
CA ARG A 124 -27.74 32.07 58.49
C ARG A 124 -28.40 32.04 57.10
N LYS A 125 -29.72 31.81 57.14
CA LYS A 125 -30.72 31.97 56.08
C LYS A 125 -30.54 33.27 55.28
N ALA A 126 -30.70 33.21 53.96
CA ALA A 126 -31.53 34.14 53.19
C ALA A 126 -31.72 33.60 51.76
N SER A 127 -32.97 33.31 51.43
CA SER A 127 -33.51 33.02 50.11
C SER A 127 -33.17 34.14 49.12
N HIS A 128 -32.93 33.82 47.85
CA HIS A 128 -33.45 34.57 46.70
C HIS A 128 -33.26 33.75 45.42
N GLU A 129 -34.38 33.36 44.83
CA GLU A 129 -34.52 32.84 43.46
C GLU A 129 -33.91 33.81 42.46
N LEU A 130 -33.19 33.28 41.45
CA LEU A 130 -33.02 33.94 40.16
C LEU A 130 -32.99 32.88 39.05
N SER A 131 -34.19 32.63 38.53
CA SER A 131 -34.53 32.39 37.12
C SER A 131 -33.76 31.31 36.34
N CYS A 132 -34.46 30.18 36.14
CA CYS A 132 -34.21 29.24 35.05
C CYS A 132 -34.67 29.86 33.71
N GLY A 133 -33.80 29.89 32.70
CA GLY A 133 -34.11 30.23 31.31
C GLY A 133 -33.95 29.00 30.39
N PRO A 134 -34.72 28.88 29.29
CA PRO A 134 -35.16 27.58 28.76
C PRO A 134 -34.29 27.04 27.63
N SER A 135 -33.57 25.93 27.89
CA SER A 135 -33.35 24.79 26.95
C SER A 135 -32.13 23.97 27.37
N CYS A 136 -32.28 23.12 28.39
CA CYS A 136 -31.48 21.90 28.49
C CYS A 136 -32.37 20.74 28.06
N VAL A 137 -32.20 20.26 26.84
CA VAL A 137 -32.78 18.99 26.41
C VAL A 137 -32.00 17.89 27.11
N ILE A 138 -32.63 17.21 28.08
CA ILE A 138 -32.10 15.96 28.62
C ILE A 138 -32.36 14.89 27.56
N VAL A 139 -31.29 14.41 26.92
CA VAL A 139 -31.35 13.16 26.15
C VAL A 139 -31.12 12.04 27.15
N GLU A 140 -32.22 11.42 27.61
CA GLU A 140 -32.16 10.10 28.23
C GLU A 140 -31.80 9.07 27.15
N LYS A 141 -30.80 8.25 27.42
CA LYS A 141 -30.36 7.16 26.56
C LYS A 141 -30.99 5.87 27.09
N THR A 142 -31.94 5.31 26.35
CA THR A 142 -32.31 3.88 26.45
C THR A 142 -31.40 3.03 25.57
#